data_AF-A0A2M9ZLN9-F1
#
_entry.id   AF-A0A2M9ZLN9-F1
#
_cell.length_a   1.000
_cell.length_b   1.000
_cell.length_c   1.000
_cell.angle_alpha   90.00
_cell.angle_beta   90.00
_cell.angle_gamma   90.00
#
_symmetry.space_group_name_H-M   'P 1'
#
loop_
_entity.id
_entity.type
_entity.pdbx_description
1 polymer ?
#
loop_
_entity_poly.entity_id
_entity_poly.type
_entity_poly.pdbx_seq_one_letter_code
_entity_poly.pdbx_strand_id
1 'polypeptide(L)'
;MKPSARASQKPIILLIFSLLLIFLFDCSADPTVYMQTVRGFHQTNVRPEINPNDSGSEIIVRNTDKQVLYYKVDSDSNLIDFEDGVFFVQFDYENEFLKSISYFGKQGELQGVLEFGDTARMEFEIKDPNRLKTDFKKIEEQDKVQKFENKTVIKKFYNAKGNFVSQLPITSSEFWLYNKRIWGKP
;
A
#
# COMPACT_ATOMS: atom_id res chain seq x y z
N MET A 1 62.48 33.51 28.78
CA MET A 1 62.35 32.71 27.53
C MET A 1 62.19 31.24 27.92
N LYS A 2 61.12 30.62 27.41
CA LYS A 2 60.72 29.20 27.44
C LYS A 2 60.31 28.53 28.79
N PRO A 3 59.10 27.92 28.83
CA PRO A 3 58.53 27.28 30.01
C PRO A 3 58.91 25.81 30.14
N SER A 4 58.76 25.34 31.38
CA SER A 4 58.83 23.95 31.85
C SER A 4 57.77 23.06 31.19
N ALA A 5 58.17 21.88 30.74
CA ALA A 5 57.28 20.81 30.30
C ALA A 5 57.63 19.53 31.06
N ARG A 6 56.79 19.14 32.02
CA ARG A 6 56.61 17.74 32.42
C ARG A 6 55.12 17.50 32.67
N ALA A 7 54.50 16.87 31.68
CA ALA A 7 53.14 16.37 31.77
C ALA A 7 53.09 15.14 32.70
N SER A 8 52.16 15.20 33.64
CA SER A 8 51.82 14.16 34.61
C SER A 8 51.08 12.99 33.95
N GLN A 9 51.42 11.77 34.35
CA GLN A 9 50.67 10.55 34.00
C GLN A 9 49.58 10.28 35.05
N LYS A 10 48.31 10.32 34.57
CA LYS A 10 47.20 9.34 34.78
C LYS A 10 46.66 9.09 36.22
N PRO A 11 45.51 8.39 36.40
CA PRO A 11 44.28 8.26 35.58
C PRO A 11 42.99 8.41 36.46
N ILE A 12 41.84 8.03 35.88
CA ILE A 12 40.57 7.65 36.55
C ILE A 12 39.63 8.80 36.87
N ILE A 13 38.70 9.09 35.95
CA ILE A 13 37.28 9.18 36.30
C ILE A 13 36.50 8.44 35.21
N LEU A 14 35.96 7.30 35.61
CA LEU A 14 34.97 6.50 34.90
C LEU A 14 33.65 7.29 34.94
N LEU A 15 33.22 7.89 33.83
CA LEU A 15 31.90 8.49 33.72
C LEU A 15 31.02 7.56 32.89
N ILE A 16 30.31 6.69 33.62
CA ILE A 16 29.24 5.85 33.10
C ILE A 16 28.08 6.77 32.74
N PHE A 17 28.00 7.16 31.46
CA PHE A 17 26.77 7.72 30.90
C PHE A 17 25.79 6.55 30.72
N SER A 18 25.02 6.28 31.78
CA SER A 18 23.86 5.41 31.70
C SER A 18 22.76 6.18 30.96
N LEU A 19 22.84 6.18 29.63
CA LEU A 19 21.75 6.62 28.77
C LEU A 19 20.70 5.50 28.79
N LEU A 20 19.83 5.55 29.80
CA LEU A 20 18.64 4.73 29.85
C LEU A 20 17.70 5.25 28.75
N LEU A 21 17.96 4.84 27.50
CA LEU A 21 16.97 4.95 26.44
C LEU A 21 15.90 3.91 26.79
N ILE A 22 14.87 4.37 27.48
CA ILE A 22 13.59 3.65 27.56
C ILE A 22 13.09 3.63 26.12
N PHE A 23 13.48 2.61 25.36
CA PHE A 23 12.70 2.17 24.23
C PHE A 23 11.37 1.74 24.82
N LEU A 24 10.40 2.65 24.79
CA LEU A 24 9.01 2.27 24.70
C LEU A 24 8.95 1.37 23.48
N PHE A 25 8.96 0.06 23.71
CA PHE A 25 8.49 -0.90 22.73
C PHE A 25 6.99 -0.61 22.61
N ASP A 26 6.65 0.38 21.79
CA ASP A 26 5.37 0.33 21.13
C ASP A 26 5.39 -0.99 20.37
N CYS A 27 4.51 -1.90 20.81
CA CYS A 27 4.18 -3.15 20.14
C CYS A 27 3.47 -2.80 18.82
N SER A 28 4.17 -2.07 17.96
CA SER A 28 3.76 -1.81 16.59
C SER A 28 4.23 -3.01 15.79
N ALA A 29 3.28 -3.75 15.21
CA ALA A 29 3.58 -4.83 14.29
C ALA A 29 4.65 -4.37 13.31
N ASP A 30 5.78 -5.07 13.23
CA ASP A 30 6.78 -4.78 12.21
C ASP A 30 6.12 -4.97 10.84
N PRO A 31 5.94 -3.90 10.04
CA PRO A 31 5.29 -4.00 8.74
C PRO A 31 5.98 -4.99 7.80
N THR A 32 7.28 -5.27 8.03
CA THR A 32 8.07 -6.18 7.21
C THR A 32 7.60 -7.63 7.26
N VAL A 33 6.99 -8.06 8.37
CA VAL A 33 6.50 -9.45 8.52
C VAL A 33 5.35 -9.71 7.54
N TYR A 34 4.42 -8.77 7.41
CA TYR A 34 3.22 -8.96 6.59
C TYR A 34 3.47 -8.77 5.10
N MET A 35 4.41 -7.90 4.72
CA MET A 35 4.82 -7.74 3.33
C MET A 35 5.42 -9.01 2.73
N GLN A 36 6.08 -9.84 3.54
CA GLN A 36 6.70 -11.09 3.07
C GLN A 36 5.67 -12.17 2.70
N THR A 37 4.46 -12.06 3.22
CA THR A 37 3.40 -13.04 2.98
C THR A 37 2.88 -12.96 1.54
N VAL A 38 2.83 -11.77 0.95
CA VAL A 38 2.22 -11.56 -0.38
C VAL A 38 3.21 -11.84 -1.49
N ARG A 39 3.04 -12.99 -2.17
CA ARG A 39 3.99 -13.48 -3.20
C ARG A 39 4.20 -12.54 -4.40
N GLY A 40 3.27 -11.64 -4.66
CA GLY A 40 3.34 -10.68 -5.77
C GLY A 40 3.98 -9.33 -5.44
N PHE A 41 4.33 -9.08 -4.17
CA PHE A 41 4.83 -7.79 -3.72
C PHE A 41 6.35 -7.81 -3.53
N HIS A 42 7.06 -6.98 -4.30
CA HIS A 42 8.51 -6.89 -4.21
C HIS A 42 8.94 -6.00 -3.03
N GLN A 43 9.93 -6.45 -2.25
CA GLN A 43 10.38 -5.78 -1.03
C GLN A 43 11.53 -4.79 -1.23
N THR A 44 11.79 -4.39 -2.48
CA THR A 44 12.87 -3.45 -2.81
C THR A 44 12.47 -2.01 -2.52
N ASN A 45 13.27 -1.34 -1.68
CA ASN A 45 13.11 0.10 -1.35
C ASN A 45 11.69 0.47 -0.89
N VAL A 46 11.15 -0.34 0.01
CA VAL A 46 9.80 -0.14 0.55
C VAL A 46 9.70 1.09 1.44
N ARG A 47 8.55 1.76 1.39
CA ARG A 47 8.19 2.90 2.25
C ARG A 47 6.82 2.62 2.87
N PRO A 48 6.78 2.19 4.14
CA PRO A 48 5.52 2.04 4.87
C PRO A 48 4.98 3.40 5.32
N GLU A 49 3.67 3.54 5.22
CA GLU A 49 2.85 4.62 5.75
C GLU A 49 1.86 3.96 6.72
N ILE A 50 1.91 4.35 7.98
CA ILE A 50 1.07 3.79 9.06
C ILE A 50 0.11 4.88 9.50
N ASN A 51 -1.18 4.59 9.38
CA ASN A 51 -2.27 5.47 9.76
C ASN A 51 -3.02 4.83 10.96
N PRO A 52 -2.61 5.15 12.20
CA PRO A 52 -3.22 4.60 13.40
C PRO A 52 -4.63 5.16 13.65
N ASN A 53 -5.48 4.36 14.28
CA ASN A 53 -6.80 4.73 14.79
C ASN A 53 -7.13 3.95 16.07
N ASP A 54 -8.25 4.26 16.71
CA ASP A 54 -8.63 3.66 18.01
C ASP A 54 -8.82 2.12 17.96
N SER A 55 -9.03 1.56 16.76
CA SER A 55 -9.25 0.12 16.53
C SER A 55 -8.03 -0.62 15.98
N GLY A 56 -6.90 0.06 15.76
CA GLY A 56 -5.70 -0.51 15.18
C GLY A 56 -4.99 0.43 14.21
N SER A 57 -4.49 -0.11 13.09
CA SER A 57 -3.77 0.68 12.10
C SER A 57 -4.10 0.25 10.68
N GLU A 58 -4.21 1.25 9.80
CA GLU A 58 -4.17 1.04 8.37
C GLU A 58 -2.73 1.20 7.86
N ILE A 59 -2.24 0.23 7.11
CA ILE A 59 -0.86 0.25 6.61
C ILE A 59 -0.86 0.24 5.10
N ILE A 60 -0.16 1.22 4.52
CA ILE A 60 0.08 1.32 3.09
C ILE A 60 1.58 1.25 2.84
N VAL A 61 2.02 0.27 2.06
CA VAL A 61 3.43 0.13 1.70
C VAL A 61 3.62 0.36 0.21
N ARG A 62 4.57 1.21 -0.16
CA ARG A 62 4.94 1.48 -1.56
C ARG A 62 6.34 0.99 -1.85
N ASN A 63 6.59 0.48 -3.05
CA ASN A 63 7.94 0.11 -3.50
C ASN A 63 8.35 0.87 -4.78
N THR A 64 9.59 0.66 -5.23
CA THR A 64 10.11 1.30 -6.46
C THR A 64 9.50 0.73 -7.74
N ASP A 65 8.92 -0.46 -7.67
CA ASP A 65 8.31 -1.17 -8.80
C ASP A 65 6.87 -0.73 -9.06
N LYS A 66 6.49 0.42 -8.47
CA LYS A 66 5.17 1.03 -8.60
C LYS A 66 4.04 0.13 -8.08
N GLN A 67 4.35 -0.71 -7.09
CA GLN A 67 3.36 -1.48 -6.36
C GLN A 67 2.99 -0.78 -5.07
N VAL A 68 1.75 -0.97 -4.66
CA VAL A 68 1.22 -0.54 -3.37
C VAL A 68 0.57 -1.75 -2.71
N LEU A 69 0.93 -2.03 -1.47
CA LEU A 69 0.27 -3.02 -0.63
C LEU A 69 -0.54 -2.30 0.45
N TYR A 70 -1.78 -2.73 0.66
CA TYR A 70 -2.67 -2.20 1.69
C TYR A 70 -3.19 -3.34 2.56
N TYR A 71 -3.13 -3.16 3.87
CA TYR A 71 -3.69 -4.07 4.86
C TYR A 71 -4.02 -3.33 6.15
N LYS A 72 -4.80 -3.98 7.02
CA LYS A 72 -5.20 -3.47 8.32
C LYS A 72 -4.75 -4.42 9.42
N VAL A 73 -4.39 -3.87 10.57
CA VAL A 73 -4.15 -4.65 11.80
C VAL A 73 -4.93 -4.06 12.96
N ASP A 74 -5.29 -4.89 13.94
CA ASP A 74 -5.90 -4.45 15.19
C ASP A 74 -4.87 -3.90 16.18
N SER A 75 -5.31 -3.48 17.37
CA SER A 75 -4.42 -3.00 18.43
C SER A 75 -3.41 -4.03 18.92
N ASP A 76 -3.72 -5.32 18.75
CA ASP A 76 -2.86 -6.45 19.11
C ASP A 76 -1.98 -6.89 17.92
N SER A 77 -1.92 -6.06 16.87
CA SER A 77 -1.14 -6.30 15.66
C SER A 77 -1.60 -7.50 14.83
N ASN A 78 -2.82 -8.01 15.00
CA ASN A 78 -3.37 -9.09 14.15
C ASN A 78 -3.97 -8.52 12.87
N LEU A 79 -3.78 -9.22 11.75
CA LEU A 79 -4.41 -8.85 10.47
C LEU A 79 -5.95 -8.84 10.58
N ILE A 80 -6.54 -7.76 10.09
CA ILE A 80 -7.99 -7.58 9.99
C ILE A 80 -8.45 -7.95 8.57
N ASP A 81 -9.52 -8.74 8.51
CA ASP A 81 -10.21 -9.06 7.25
C ASP A 81 -10.94 -7.82 6.72
N PHE A 82 -10.73 -7.49 5.44
CA PHE A 82 -11.49 -6.46 4.77
C PHE A 82 -12.93 -6.92 4.53
N GLU A 83 -13.08 -8.09 3.94
CA GLU A 83 -14.33 -8.75 3.55
C GLU A 83 -14.02 -10.09 2.86
N ASP A 84 -14.88 -11.10 3.04
CA ASP A 84 -14.78 -12.41 2.36
C ASP A 84 -13.40 -13.09 2.47
N GLY A 85 -12.68 -12.89 3.58
CA GLY A 85 -11.36 -13.49 3.81
C GLY A 85 -10.21 -12.80 3.08
N VAL A 86 -10.41 -11.57 2.58
CA VAL A 86 -9.36 -10.75 1.98
C VAL A 86 -8.65 -9.94 3.06
N PHE A 87 -7.34 -10.16 3.22
CA PHE A 87 -6.51 -9.46 4.22
C PHE A 87 -5.55 -8.45 3.59
N PHE A 88 -5.27 -8.59 2.31
CA PHE A 88 -4.37 -7.69 1.59
C PHE A 88 -4.96 -7.27 0.25
N VAL A 89 -4.68 -6.02 -0.13
CA VAL A 89 -4.97 -5.49 -1.46
C VAL A 89 -3.68 -4.96 -2.06
N GLN A 90 -3.26 -5.52 -3.19
CA GLN A 90 -2.13 -5.04 -3.97
C GLN A 90 -2.61 -4.25 -5.18
N PHE A 91 -1.96 -3.13 -5.45
CA PHE A 91 -2.22 -2.26 -6.58
C PHE A 91 -0.92 -2.14 -7.37
N ASP A 92 -0.95 -2.52 -8.65
CA ASP A 92 0.20 -2.36 -9.54
C ASP A 92 -0.06 -1.20 -10.49
N TYR A 93 0.90 -0.29 -10.61
CA TYR A 93 0.82 0.87 -11.50
C TYR A 93 1.82 0.77 -12.64
N GLU A 94 1.43 1.25 -13.82
CA GLU A 94 2.27 1.37 -15.00
C GLU A 94 2.02 2.74 -15.65
N ASN A 95 3.08 3.50 -15.92
CA ASN A 95 3.01 4.83 -16.53
C ASN A 95 1.98 5.76 -15.85
N GLU A 96 2.02 5.82 -14.51
CA GLU A 96 1.14 6.61 -13.62
C GLU A 96 -0.30 6.13 -13.49
N PHE A 97 -0.68 5.11 -14.27
CA PHE A 97 -2.02 4.53 -14.24
C PHE A 97 -2.04 3.19 -13.52
N LEU A 98 -3.15 2.93 -12.83
CA LEU A 98 -3.42 1.65 -12.23
C LEU A 98 -3.58 0.58 -13.32
N LYS A 99 -2.75 -0.45 -13.25
CA LYS A 99 -2.75 -1.59 -14.17
C LYS A 99 -3.58 -2.73 -13.62
N SER A 100 -3.42 -3.05 -12.35
CA SER A 100 -4.14 -4.15 -11.69
C SER A 100 -4.38 -3.92 -10.22
N ILE A 101 -5.42 -4.58 -9.72
CA ILE A 101 -5.71 -4.76 -8.31
C ILE A 101 -5.77 -6.26 -8.06
N SER A 102 -5.06 -6.75 -7.05
CA SER A 102 -5.09 -8.16 -6.64
C SER A 102 -5.45 -8.25 -5.16
N TYR A 103 -6.30 -9.22 -4.83
CA TYR A 103 -6.78 -9.50 -3.49
C TYR A 103 -6.12 -10.77 -2.95
N PHE A 104 -5.69 -10.74 -1.69
CA PHE A 104 -5.02 -11.88 -1.09
C PHE A 104 -5.59 -12.24 0.28
N GLY A 105 -5.59 -13.54 0.55
CA GLY A 105 -5.96 -14.12 1.82
C GLY A 105 -4.88 -13.92 2.88
N LYS A 106 -5.14 -14.44 4.09
CA LYS A 106 -4.26 -14.27 5.25
C LYS A 106 -2.87 -14.86 5.03
N GLN A 107 -2.75 -15.90 4.20
CA GLN A 107 -1.48 -16.55 3.89
C GLN A 107 -0.85 -16.03 2.58
N GLY A 108 -1.39 -14.96 1.99
CA GLY A 108 -0.83 -14.24 0.85
C GLY A 108 -1.02 -14.93 -0.50
N GLU A 109 -1.90 -15.93 -0.57
CA GLU A 109 -2.48 -16.50 -1.78
C GLU A 109 -3.52 -15.57 -2.39
N LEU A 110 -3.71 -15.63 -3.71
CA LEU A 110 -4.83 -14.93 -4.36
C LEU A 110 -6.15 -15.45 -3.79
N GLN A 111 -6.97 -14.52 -3.32
CA GLN A 111 -8.26 -14.81 -2.71
C GLN A 111 -9.34 -14.11 -3.51
N GLY A 112 -10.34 -14.85 -3.96
CA GLY A 112 -11.50 -14.28 -4.62
C GLY A 112 -12.46 -13.69 -3.59
N VAL A 113 -12.99 -12.52 -3.90
CA VAL A 113 -14.11 -11.93 -3.17
C VAL A 113 -15.38 -12.64 -3.63
N LEU A 114 -16.08 -13.29 -2.70
CA LEU A 114 -17.22 -14.16 -3.00
C LEU A 114 -18.42 -13.36 -3.51
N GLU A 115 -18.64 -12.16 -2.95
CA GLU A 115 -19.68 -11.22 -3.42
C GLU A 115 -19.53 -10.93 -4.93
N PHE A 116 -18.30 -10.93 -5.45
CA PHE A 116 -17.99 -10.66 -6.86
C PHE A 116 -17.70 -11.92 -7.67
N GLY A 117 -18.25 -13.07 -7.28
CA GLY A 117 -18.13 -14.32 -8.04
C GLY A 117 -16.71 -14.86 -8.11
N ASP A 118 -16.00 -14.87 -6.98
CA ASP A 118 -14.60 -15.32 -6.83
C ASP A 118 -13.59 -14.40 -7.55
N THR A 119 -13.91 -13.12 -7.73
CA THR A 119 -12.98 -12.15 -8.33
C THR A 119 -11.79 -11.93 -7.39
N ALA A 120 -10.60 -12.37 -7.79
CA ALA A 120 -9.36 -12.20 -7.04
C ALA A 120 -8.43 -11.16 -7.65
N ARG A 121 -8.60 -10.84 -8.93
CA ARG A 121 -7.79 -9.82 -9.62
C ARG A 121 -8.63 -9.06 -10.64
N MET A 122 -8.38 -7.75 -10.69
CA MET A 122 -8.90 -6.86 -11.70
C MET A 122 -7.74 -6.28 -12.50
N GLU A 123 -7.88 -6.21 -13.82
CA GLU A 123 -6.93 -5.54 -14.70
C GLU A 123 -7.62 -4.43 -15.50
N PHE A 124 -6.88 -3.38 -15.81
CA PHE A 124 -7.37 -2.22 -16.53
C PHE A 124 -6.62 -2.04 -17.83
N GLU A 125 -7.36 -2.05 -18.93
CA GLU A 125 -6.84 -1.78 -20.27
C GLU A 125 -7.33 -0.43 -20.74
N ILE A 126 -6.42 0.55 -20.79
CA ILE A 126 -6.72 1.91 -21.22
C ILE A 126 -6.72 1.97 -22.74
N LYS A 127 -7.86 2.36 -23.32
CA LYS A 127 -8.01 2.47 -24.78
C LYS A 127 -7.53 3.80 -25.34
N ASP A 128 -7.67 4.87 -24.57
CA ASP A 128 -7.27 6.23 -24.96
C ASP A 128 -6.60 6.94 -23.77
N PRO A 129 -5.27 6.78 -23.61
CA PRO A 129 -4.54 7.40 -22.50
C PRO A 129 -4.57 8.93 -22.50
N ASN A 130 -4.56 9.57 -23.68
CA ASN A 130 -4.52 11.03 -23.78
C ASN A 130 -5.84 11.66 -23.33
N ARG A 131 -6.96 11.05 -23.74
CA ARG A 131 -8.27 11.44 -23.25
C ARG A 131 -8.40 11.22 -21.74
N LEU A 132 -7.92 10.06 -21.26
CA LEU A 132 -7.97 9.75 -19.83
C LEU A 132 -7.21 10.78 -18.98
N LYS A 133 -6.01 11.20 -19.42
CA LYS A 133 -5.26 12.30 -18.76
C LYS A 133 -6.04 13.61 -18.75
N THR A 134 -6.70 13.93 -19.86
CA THR A 134 -7.51 15.15 -19.99
C THR A 134 -8.71 15.12 -19.04
N ASP A 135 -9.39 13.98 -18.93
CA ASP A 135 -10.53 13.80 -18.04
C ASP A 135 -10.10 13.82 -16.56
N PHE A 136 -8.97 13.19 -16.22
CA PHE A 136 -8.40 13.21 -14.87
C PHE A 136 -8.08 14.63 -14.41
N LYS A 137 -7.44 15.42 -15.28
CA LYS A 137 -7.12 16.82 -15.00
C LYS A 137 -8.39 17.64 -14.68
N LYS A 138 -9.47 17.42 -15.42
CA LYS A 138 -10.76 18.09 -15.15
C LYS A 138 -11.37 17.72 -13.80
N ILE A 139 -11.27 16.45 -13.40
CA ILE A 139 -11.72 16.00 -12.06
C ILE A 139 -10.93 16.72 -10.97
N GLU A 140 -9.61 16.78 -11.12
CA GLU A 140 -8.70 17.41 -10.15
C GLU A 140 -8.92 18.93 -10.04
N GLU A 141 -9.20 19.62 -11.16
CA GLU A 141 -9.47 21.06 -11.17
C GLU A 141 -10.79 21.45 -10.51
N GLN A 142 -11.79 20.56 -10.51
CA GLN A 142 -13.14 20.85 -10.02
C GLN A 142 -13.39 20.37 -8.58
N ASP A 143 -12.41 19.67 -7.97
CA ASP A 143 -12.49 19.04 -6.64
C ASP A 143 -13.76 18.18 -6.45
N LYS A 144 -14.30 17.66 -7.56
CA LYS A 144 -15.51 16.83 -7.62
C LYS A 144 -15.36 15.83 -8.75
N VAL A 145 -15.79 14.59 -8.51
CA VAL A 145 -15.80 13.55 -9.54
C VAL A 145 -16.85 13.91 -10.60
N GLN A 146 -16.40 14.49 -11.70
CA GLN A 146 -17.23 14.74 -12.87
C GLN A 146 -17.62 13.40 -13.50
N LYS A 147 -18.89 13.20 -13.83
CA LYS A 147 -19.35 12.02 -14.58
C LYS A 147 -19.04 12.20 -16.06
N PHE A 148 -18.19 11.34 -16.60
CA PHE A 148 -17.94 11.22 -18.03
C PHE A 148 -18.67 9.99 -18.55
N GLU A 149 -19.45 10.15 -19.62
CA GLU A 149 -20.19 9.03 -20.24
C GLU A 149 -19.30 8.11 -21.09
N ASN A 150 -18.11 8.60 -21.46
CA ASN A 150 -17.23 7.89 -22.38
C ASN A 150 -16.49 6.78 -21.65
N LYS A 151 -16.61 5.56 -22.18
CA LYS A 151 -15.94 4.39 -21.63
C LYS A 151 -14.55 4.24 -22.24
N THR A 152 -13.55 4.73 -21.52
CA THR A 152 -12.15 4.85 -21.97
C THR A 152 -11.25 3.71 -21.51
N VAL A 153 -11.76 2.86 -20.62
CA VAL A 153 -11.01 1.77 -19.99
C VAL A 153 -11.85 0.49 -20.01
N ILE A 154 -11.21 -0.65 -20.29
CA ILE A 154 -11.81 -1.97 -20.13
C ILE A 154 -11.32 -2.55 -18.80
N LYS A 155 -12.25 -2.89 -17.92
CA LYS A 155 -11.98 -3.59 -16.66
C LYS A 155 -12.18 -5.08 -16.88
N LYS A 156 -11.15 -5.89 -16.62
CA LYS A 156 -11.15 -7.36 -16.75
C LYS A 156 -11.11 -7.98 -15.36
N PHE A 157 -11.82 -9.09 -15.19
CA PHE A 157 -11.93 -9.81 -13.92
C PHE A 157 -11.34 -11.20 -14.07
N TYR A 158 -10.54 -11.60 -13.09
CA TYR A 158 -9.91 -12.90 -13.01
C TYR A 158 -10.18 -13.52 -11.64
N ASN A 159 -10.39 -14.83 -11.62
CA ASN A 159 -10.65 -15.56 -10.38
C ASN A 159 -9.38 -15.93 -9.62
N ALA A 160 -9.51 -16.54 -8.43
CA ALA A 160 -8.37 -16.93 -7.58
C ALA A 160 -7.41 -17.91 -8.27
N LYS A 161 -7.90 -18.68 -9.25
CA LYS A 161 -7.08 -19.58 -10.09
C LYS A 161 -6.40 -18.87 -11.27
N GLY A 162 -6.59 -17.56 -11.41
CA GLY A 162 -6.05 -16.74 -12.52
C GLY A 162 -6.81 -16.88 -13.84
N ASN A 163 -7.99 -17.52 -13.84
CA ASN A 163 -8.79 -17.63 -15.07
C ASN A 163 -9.58 -16.36 -15.30
N PHE A 164 -9.65 -15.93 -16.57
CA PHE A 164 -10.53 -14.85 -16.99
C PHE A 164 -12.00 -15.21 -16.71
N VAL A 165 -12.73 -14.29 -16.07
CA VAL A 165 -14.15 -14.44 -15.72
C VAL A 165 -15.00 -13.61 -16.67
N SER A 166 -14.74 -12.30 -16.72
CA SER A 166 -15.53 -11.37 -17.52
C SER A 166 -14.75 -10.07 -17.77
N GLN A 167 -15.31 -9.19 -18.59
CA GLN A 167 -14.83 -7.82 -18.74
C GLN A 167 -15.98 -6.87 -18.99
N LEU A 168 -15.82 -5.62 -18.59
CA LEU A 168 -16.78 -4.56 -18.88
C LEU A 168 -16.08 -3.21 -19.12
N PRO A 169 -16.62 -2.38 -20.02
CA PRO A 169 -16.09 -1.05 -20.24
C PRO A 169 -16.54 -0.10 -19.11
N ILE A 170 -15.59 0.67 -18.55
CA ILE A 170 -15.80 1.65 -17.47
C ILE A 170 -15.44 3.06 -17.93
N THR A 171 -15.98 4.06 -17.23
CA THR A 171 -15.76 5.48 -17.55
C THR A 171 -14.45 6.00 -16.99
N SER A 172 -13.97 7.15 -17.49
CA SER A 172 -12.82 7.86 -16.92
C SER A 172 -13.04 8.20 -15.44
N SER A 173 -14.28 8.54 -15.04
CA SER A 173 -14.64 8.88 -13.67
C SER A 173 -14.54 7.69 -12.72
N GLU A 174 -15.09 6.55 -13.15
CA GLU A 174 -15.01 5.31 -12.39
C GLU A 174 -13.55 4.85 -12.28
N PHE A 175 -12.80 4.86 -13.38
CA PHE A 175 -11.38 4.51 -13.35
C PHE A 175 -10.55 5.46 -12.48
N TRP A 176 -10.89 6.75 -12.41
CA TRP A 176 -10.20 7.71 -11.54
C TRP A 176 -10.31 7.33 -10.06
N LEU A 177 -11.50 6.91 -9.62
CA LEU A 177 -11.72 6.40 -8.26
C LEU A 177 -10.82 5.19 -7.98
N TYR A 178 -10.72 4.27 -8.95
CA TYR A 178 -9.78 3.16 -8.84
C TYR A 178 -8.32 3.66 -8.75
N ASN A 179 -7.92 4.50 -9.69
CA ASN A 179 -6.54 4.97 -9.76
C ASN A 179 -6.06 5.67 -8.47
N LYS A 180 -6.96 6.43 -7.82
CA LYS A 180 -6.69 7.13 -6.55
C LYS A 180 -6.89 6.26 -5.32
N ARG A 181 -7.36 5.01 -5.47
CA ARG A 181 -7.70 4.08 -4.38
C ARG A 181 -8.80 4.65 -3.48
N ILE A 182 -9.74 5.37 -4.09
CA ILE A 182 -10.91 5.95 -3.44
C ILE A 182 -12.10 5.07 -3.77
N TRP A 183 -12.15 3.88 -3.16
CA TRP A 183 -13.31 3.01 -3.20
C TRP A 183 -13.53 2.47 -1.79
N GLY A 184 -14.79 2.36 -1.37
CA GLY A 184 -15.13 1.71 -0.10
C GLY A 184 -14.39 2.26 1.13
N LYS A 185 -14.36 3.60 1.32
CA LYS A 185 -14.37 4.06 2.71
C LYS A 185 -15.69 3.57 3.29
N PRO A 186 -15.70 2.79 4.38
CA PRO A 186 -16.95 2.56 5.11
C PRO A 186 -17.62 3.89 5.47
#